data_AF-A0A9J6DKE1-F1
#
_entry.id   AF-A0A9J6DKE1-F1
#
_cell.length_a   1.000
_cell.length_b   1.000
_cell.length_c   1.000
_cell.angle_alpha   90.00
_cell.angle_beta   90.00
_cell.angle_gamma   90.00
#
_symmetry.space_group_name_H-M   'P 1'
#
loop_
_entity.id
_entity.type
_entity.pdbx_description
1 polymer ?
#
loop_
_entity_poly.entity_id
_entity_poly.type
_entity_poly.pdbx_seq_one_letter_code
_entity_poly.pdbx_strand_id
1 'polypeptide(L)'
;MLHNVRRKDIPILHGLDKKKDERCAVVTASNCAEIGRERPELLRLSGDVAHGRDWHLENEARSAVRLANFLSGFLQTVDPKELFAEFRVPDRSLTQDQIIGEAMSLVAGNQRILGCGVYFDRKQFPGRHLYAPYAYRRHRNERRFYVDDMARFRGAAYLQEGFFAQLKTRWAANLDDLVTYTTKIRIR
;
A
#
# COMPACT_ATOMS: atom_id res chain seq x y z
N MET A 1 -5.94 29.68 2.78
CA MET A 1 -5.71 29.81 4.24
C MET A 1 -4.94 28.61 4.71
N LEU A 2 -3.72 28.82 5.22
CA LEU A 2 -2.82 27.78 5.72
C LEU A 2 -3.25 27.39 7.14
N HIS A 3 -3.68 26.15 7.33
CA HIS A 3 -3.82 25.57 8.67
C HIS A 3 -2.79 24.46 8.87
N ASN A 4 -1.98 24.68 9.91
CA ASN A 4 -1.01 23.76 10.45
C ASN A 4 -1.75 22.50 10.94
N VAL A 5 -1.51 21.36 10.32
CA VAL A 5 -1.99 20.06 10.80
C VAL A 5 -0.88 19.41 11.63
N ARG A 6 -1.22 19.00 12.85
CA ARG A 6 -0.32 18.30 13.77
C ARG A 6 -0.06 16.87 13.27
N ARG A 7 1.12 16.34 13.59
CA ARG A 7 1.73 15.06 13.15
C ARG A 7 0.90 13.77 13.32
N LYS A 8 -0.37 13.80 13.74
CA LYS A 8 -1.11 12.61 14.19
C LYS A 8 -2.05 11.96 13.18
N ASP A 9 -2.38 12.59 12.06
CA ASP A 9 -3.63 12.23 11.37
C ASP A 9 -3.47 11.43 10.06
N ILE A 10 -2.53 10.49 9.96
CA ILE A 10 -2.44 9.58 8.79
C ILE A 10 -3.36 8.36 9.02
N PRO A 11 -4.52 8.23 8.33
CA PRO A 11 -5.50 7.18 8.62
C PRO A 11 -5.00 5.76 8.28
N ILE A 12 -4.02 5.63 7.38
CA ILE A 12 -3.37 4.32 7.10
C ILE A 12 -2.56 3.82 8.32
N LEU A 13 -2.04 4.73 9.14
CA LEU A 13 -1.25 4.40 10.32
C LEU A 13 -2.09 4.34 11.60
N HIS A 14 -3.20 5.08 11.66
CA HIS A 14 -4.07 5.17 12.83
C HIS A 14 -4.73 3.83 13.21
N GLY A 15 -4.89 2.91 12.24
CA GLY A 15 -5.37 1.54 12.46
C GLY A 15 -4.30 0.53 12.89
N LEU A 16 -3.01 0.91 12.84
CA LEU A 16 -1.92 0.06 13.35
C LEU A 16 -1.64 0.34 14.85
N ASP A 17 -2.28 1.36 15.44
CA ASP A 17 -1.89 1.96 16.72
C ASP A 17 -2.50 1.33 17.97
N LYS A 18 -3.44 0.39 17.82
CA LYS A 18 -4.19 -0.15 18.97
C LYS A 18 -3.98 -1.62 19.28
N LYS A 19 -3.14 -2.35 18.54
CA LYS A 19 -2.60 -3.60 19.07
C LYS A 19 -1.26 -3.30 19.71
N LYS A 20 -1.30 -3.00 21.00
CA LYS A 20 -0.19 -3.37 21.88
C LYS A 20 -0.04 -4.86 21.65
N ASP A 21 0.96 -5.27 20.89
CA ASP A 21 1.17 -6.68 20.58
C ASP A 21 1.39 -7.36 21.93
N GLU A 22 0.39 -8.11 22.41
CA GLU A 22 0.43 -8.76 23.72
C GLU A 22 1.68 -9.64 23.84
N ARG A 23 2.20 -10.12 22.69
CA ARG A 23 3.49 -10.81 22.56
C ARG A 23 4.67 -10.00 23.11
N CYS A 24 4.72 -8.69 22.85
CA CYS A 24 5.79 -7.81 23.35
C CYS A 24 5.67 -7.51 24.85
N ALA A 25 4.50 -7.72 25.46
CA ALA A 25 4.33 -7.57 26.91
C ALA A 25 4.82 -8.80 27.70
N VAL A 26 4.94 -9.96 27.04
CA VAL A 26 5.33 -11.24 27.66
C VAL A 26 6.85 -11.47 27.62
N VAL A 27 7.56 -10.84 26.66
CA VAL A 27 9.01 -11.01 26.51
C VAL A 27 9.78 -10.01 27.38
N THR A 28 10.61 -10.51 28.28
CA THR A 28 11.52 -9.75 29.15
C THR A 28 12.97 -10.16 28.89
N ALA A 29 13.92 -9.36 29.38
CA ALA A 29 15.35 -9.65 29.21
C ALA A 29 15.76 -11.02 29.80
N SER A 30 15.08 -11.49 30.86
CA SER A 30 15.37 -12.76 31.52
C SER A 30 14.82 -13.98 30.80
N ASN A 31 13.68 -13.88 30.10
CA ASN A 31 13.02 -15.02 29.46
C ASN A 31 13.26 -15.14 27.95
N CYS A 32 13.86 -14.11 27.33
CA CYS A 32 14.08 -14.06 25.87
C CYS A 32 14.91 -15.25 25.34
N ALA A 33 15.90 -15.71 26.11
CA ALA A 33 16.77 -16.83 25.71
C ALA A 33 16.03 -18.17 25.68
N GLU A 34 15.05 -18.38 26.56
CA GLU A 34 14.22 -19.59 26.61
C GLU A 34 13.13 -19.56 25.53
N ILE A 35 12.44 -18.41 25.40
CA ILE A 35 11.44 -18.19 24.34
C ILE A 35 12.08 -18.37 22.95
N GLY A 36 13.32 -17.92 22.76
CA GLY A 36 14.02 -18.10 21.49
C GLY A 36 14.30 -19.55 21.10
N ARG A 37 14.33 -20.48 22.07
CA ARG A 37 14.51 -21.92 21.81
C ARG A 37 13.17 -22.62 21.59
N GLU A 38 12.17 -22.29 22.39
CA GLU A 38 10.88 -23.00 22.39
C GLU A 38 9.87 -22.43 21.37
N ARG A 39 9.86 -21.10 21.21
CA ARG A 39 8.86 -20.34 20.43
C ARG A 39 9.47 -19.12 19.75
N PRO A 40 10.36 -19.31 18.76
CA PRO A 40 11.06 -18.23 18.07
C PRO A 40 10.13 -17.25 17.34
N GLU A 41 8.92 -17.67 17.00
CA GLU A 41 7.88 -16.84 16.37
C GLU A 41 7.38 -15.69 17.27
N LEU A 42 7.48 -15.84 18.60
CA LEU A 42 7.13 -14.78 19.55
C LEU A 42 8.18 -13.67 19.59
N LEU A 43 9.43 -13.98 19.22
CA LEU A 43 10.51 -12.99 19.11
C LEU A 43 10.51 -12.28 17.74
N ARG A 44 9.70 -12.75 16.79
CA ARG A 44 9.59 -12.16 15.48
C ARG A 44 8.52 -11.06 15.50
N LEU A 45 8.98 -9.82 15.70
CA LEU A 45 8.12 -8.65 15.57
C LEU A 45 7.55 -8.57 14.14
N SER A 46 6.23 -8.42 14.05
CA SER A 46 5.59 -8.02 12.79
C SER A 46 6.11 -6.63 12.40
N GLY A 47 6.33 -6.37 11.11
CA GLY A 47 6.84 -5.07 10.64
C GLY A 47 5.95 -3.88 11.00
N ASP A 48 4.71 -4.17 11.36
CA ASP A 48 3.69 -3.29 11.86
C ASP A 48 3.96 -2.82 13.31
N VAL A 49 4.85 -3.47 14.06
CA VAL A 49 5.22 -3.11 15.44
C VAL A 49 6.64 -2.52 15.44
N ALA A 50 6.76 -1.25 15.03
CA ALA A 50 8.03 -0.53 15.03
C ALA A 50 7.93 0.75 15.87
N HIS A 51 8.90 0.97 16.76
CA HIS A 51 8.99 2.20 17.55
C HIS A 51 9.22 3.41 16.63
N GLY A 52 8.42 4.46 16.81
CA GLY A 52 8.52 5.68 15.99
C GLY A 52 8.14 5.49 14.51
N ARG A 53 7.43 4.40 14.16
CA ARG A 53 7.04 4.10 12.78
C ARG A 53 6.32 5.27 12.10
N ASP A 54 5.52 6.02 12.83
CA ASP A 54 4.74 7.10 12.24
C ASP A 54 5.64 8.21 11.72
N TRP A 55 6.74 8.49 12.41
CA TRP A 55 7.76 9.44 11.92
C TRP A 55 8.62 8.83 10.81
N HIS A 56 9.00 7.56 10.95
CA HIS A 56 9.92 6.91 10.01
C HIS A 56 9.29 6.54 8.67
N LEU A 57 8.01 6.19 8.65
CA LEU A 57 7.26 5.66 7.51
C LEU A 57 6.19 6.62 6.97
N GLU A 58 6.08 7.84 7.51
CA GLU A 58 5.08 8.82 7.08
C GLU A 58 5.16 9.09 5.56
N ASN A 59 6.37 9.22 5.01
CA ASN A 59 6.54 9.48 3.57
C ASN A 59 6.08 8.30 2.72
N GLU A 60 6.41 7.08 3.13
CA GLU A 60 6.04 5.83 2.48
C GLU A 60 4.52 5.63 2.53
N ALA A 61 3.91 5.91 3.69
CA ALA A 61 2.46 5.87 3.85
C ALA A 61 1.77 6.90 2.94
N ARG A 62 2.28 8.13 2.88
CA ARG A 62 1.76 9.19 1.98
C ARG A 62 1.86 8.79 0.51
N SER A 63 2.96 8.17 0.09
CA SER A 63 3.11 7.62 -1.25
C SER A 63 2.06 6.56 -1.57
N ALA A 64 1.78 5.65 -0.63
CA ALA A 64 0.74 4.64 -0.79
C ALA A 64 -0.67 5.26 -0.89
N VAL A 65 -1.00 6.23 -0.03
CA VAL A 65 -2.28 6.99 -0.10
C VAL A 65 -2.43 7.66 -1.46
N ARG A 66 -1.37 8.33 -1.95
CA ARG A 66 -1.40 9.03 -3.22
C ARG A 66 -1.73 8.09 -4.37
N LEU A 67 -1.07 6.94 -4.43
CA LEU A 67 -1.33 5.94 -5.47
C LEU A 67 -2.76 5.39 -5.37
N ALA A 68 -3.22 5.07 -4.16
CA ALA A 68 -4.58 4.58 -3.94
C ALA A 68 -5.64 5.60 -4.38
N ASN A 69 -5.47 6.87 -4.02
CA ASN A 69 -6.39 7.95 -4.41
C ASN A 69 -6.36 8.20 -5.92
N PHE A 70 -5.18 8.19 -6.54
CA PHE A 70 -5.04 8.32 -7.99
C PHE A 70 -5.79 7.20 -8.72
N LEU A 71 -5.52 5.95 -8.37
CA LEU A 71 -6.16 4.79 -9.00
C LEU A 71 -7.67 4.76 -8.74
N SER A 72 -8.10 5.04 -7.51
CA SER A 72 -9.51 5.07 -7.14
C SER A 72 -10.27 6.15 -7.90
N GLY A 73 -9.72 7.38 -7.98
CA GLY A 73 -10.33 8.46 -8.73
C GLY A 73 -10.41 8.14 -10.21
N PHE A 74 -9.33 7.66 -10.81
CA PHE A 74 -9.32 7.32 -12.24
C PHE A 74 -10.35 6.23 -12.58
N LEU A 75 -10.40 5.14 -11.81
CA LEU A 75 -11.29 4.01 -12.07
C LEU A 75 -12.78 4.34 -11.81
N GLN A 76 -13.08 5.35 -11.00
CA GLN A 76 -14.46 5.78 -10.73
C GLN A 76 -14.93 6.86 -11.71
N THR A 77 -14.03 7.74 -12.16
CA THR A 77 -14.39 8.90 -12.99
C THR A 77 -14.35 8.59 -14.48
N VAL A 78 -13.44 7.73 -14.94
CA VAL A 78 -13.27 7.48 -16.37
C VAL A 78 -14.24 6.40 -16.84
N ASP A 79 -15.25 6.80 -17.61
CA ASP A 79 -16.07 5.90 -18.43
C ASP A 79 -15.67 6.02 -19.92
N PRO A 80 -14.96 5.03 -20.49
CA PRO A 80 -14.58 5.04 -21.90
C PRO A 80 -15.76 5.02 -22.88
N LYS A 81 -16.97 4.74 -22.39
CA LYS A 81 -18.21 4.69 -23.20
C LYS A 81 -18.97 6.01 -23.18
N GLU A 82 -18.51 7.00 -22.42
CA GLU A 82 -19.16 8.31 -22.38
C GLU A 82 -19.04 9.00 -23.75
N LEU A 83 -20.18 9.40 -24.30
CA LEU A 83 -20.27 10.09 -25.58
C LEU A 83 -20.20 11.60 -25.31
N PHE A 84 -19.09 12.22 -25.67
CA PHE A 84 -18.98 13.68 -25.68
C PHE A 84 -19.39 14.25 -27.05
N ALA A 85 -19.80 15.52 -27.07
CA ALA A 85 -20.04 16.24 -28.32
C ALA A 85 -18.80 16.23 -29.22
N GLU A 86 -19.03 16.29 -30.55
CA GLU A 86 -18.17 15.93 -31.71
C GLU A 86 -16.64 16.16 -31.67
N PHE A 87 -16.10 16.94 -30.72
CA PHE A 87 -14.69 17.30 -30.65
C PHE A 87 -13.93 16.76 -29.44
N ARG A 88 -14.60 16.16 -28.45
CA ARG A 88 -13.91 15.64 -27.25
C ARG A 88 -13.76 14.13 -27.33
N VAL A 89 -12.51 13.67 -27.43
CA VAL A 89 -12.15 12.25 -27.32
C VAL A 89 -12.35 11.81 -25.87
N PRO A 90 -13.08 10.72 -25.59
CA PRO A 90 -13.25 10.23 -24.23
C PRO A 90 -11.91 9.76 -23.66
N ASP A 91 -11.79 9.90 -22.33
CA ASP A 91 -10.64 9.38 -21.62
C ASP A 91 -10.58 7.85 -21.74
N ARG A 92 -9.39 7.33 -22.04
CA ARG A 92 -9.19 5.89 -22.18
C ARG A 92 -9.05 5.24 -20.81
N SER A 93 -9.50 3.99 -20.69
CA SER A 93 -9.27 3.20 -19.49
C SER A 93 -7.77 3.02 -19.21
N LEU A 94 -7.46 2.87 -17.92
CA LEU A 94 -6.09 2.67 -17.46
C LEU A 94 -5.56 1.35 -18.01
N THR A 95 -4.37 1.37 -18.62
CA THR A 95 -3.74 0.16 -19.14
C THR A 95 -2.99 -0.58 -18.03
N GLN A 96 -2.71 -1.86 -18.24
CA GLN A 96 -1.94 -2.68 -17.29
C GLN A 96 -0.54 -2.09 -17.07
N ASP A 97 0.11 -1.68 -18.16
CA ASP A 97 1.45 -1.11 -18.15
C ASP A 97 1.50 0.22 -17.40
N GLN A 98 0.43 1.02 -17.46
CA GLN A 98 0.32 2.24 -16.66
C GLN A 98 0.29 1.93 -15.16
N ILE A 99 -0.50 0.94 -14.71
CA ILE A 99 -0.52 0.55 -13.30
C ILE A 99 0.85 0.00 -12.86
N ILE A 100 1.50 -0.79 -13.71
CA ILE A 100 2.85 -1.28 -13.45
C ILE A 100 3.83 -0.12 -13.31
N GLY A 101 3.77 0.86 -14.22
CA GLY A 101 4.58 2.07 -14.18
C GLY A 101 4.37 2.86 -12.89
N GLU A 102 3.13 3.05 -12.47
CA GLU A 102 2.80 3.75 -11.24
C GLU A 102 3.34 3.02 -9.99
N ALA A 103 3.10 1.70 -9.88
CA ALA A 103 3.61 0.89 -8.78
C ALA A 103 5.15 0.86 -8.74
N MET A 104 5.79 0.71 -9.90
CA MET A 104 7.24 0.71 -10.04
C MET A 104 7.86 2.07 -9.72
N SER A 105 7.17 3.17 -10.07
CA SER A 105 7.65 4.53 -9.79
C SER A 105 7.79 4.78 -8.28
N LEU A 106 6.91 4.20 -7.45
CA LEU A 106 7.04 4.29 -5.99
C LEU A 106 8.27 3.55 -5.46
N VAL A 107 8.52 2.34 -5.94
CA VAL A 107 9.66 1.51 -5.52
C VAL A 107 10.99 2.15 -5.96
N ALA A 108 11.02 2.69 -7.17
CA ALA A 108 12.19 3.38 -7.70
C ALA A 108 12.42 4.74 -7.04
N GLY A 109 11.35 5.51 -6.79
CA GLY A 109 11.40 6.86 -6.24
C GLY A 109 11.76 6.94 -4.76
N ASN A 110 11.57 5.86 -4.00
CA ASN A 110 11.94 5.82 -2.59
C ASN A 110 12.78 4.58 -2.23
N GLN A 111 14.03 4.82 -1.82
CA GLN A 111 14.96 3.79 -1.35
C GLN A 111 14.54 3.04 -0.08
N ARG A 112 13.46 3.43 0.59
CA ARG A 112 12.92 2.69 1.74
C ARG A 112 11.82 1.70 1.35
N ILE A 113 11.19 1.88 0.19
CA ILE A 113 10.12 1.00 -0.30
C ILE A 113 10.75 -0.20 -1.01
N LEU A 114 10.66 -1.41 -0.44
CA LEU A 114 11.20 -2.61 -1.09
C LEU A 114 10.24 -3.23 -2.10
N GLY A 115 8.94 -2.99 -1.94
CA GLY A 115 7.94 -3.40 -2.90
C GLY A 115 6.63 -2.64 -2.75
N CYS A 116 5.85 -2.61 -3.83
CA CYS A 116 4.56 -1.97 -3.94
C CYS A 116 3.63 -2.90 -4.72
N GLY A 117 2.49 -3.25 -4.13
CA GLY A 117 1.46 -4.06 -4.77
C GLY A 117 0.16 -3.31 -4.93
N VAL A 118 -0.43 -3.41 -6.11
CA VAL A 118 -1.81 -2.98 -6.37
C VAL A 118 -2.63 -4.24 -6.52
N TYR A 119 -3.63 -4.43 -5.67
CA TYR A 119 -4.42 -5.67 -5.62
C TYR A 119 -5.88 -5.36 -5.96
N PHE A 120 -6.36 -5.88 -7.08
CA PHE A 120 -7.76 -5.76 -7.48
C PHE A 120 -8.57 -6.95 -6.97
N ASP A 121 -9.84 -6.75 -6.65
CA ASP A 121 -10.77 -7.87 -6.50
C ASP A 121 -11.19 -8.40 -7.89
N ARG A 122 -11.90 -9.54 -7.93
CA ARG A 122 -12.33 -10.19 -9.17
C ARG A 122 -13.11 -9.24 -10.05
N LYS A 123 -12.75 -9.19 -11.34
CA LYS A 123 -13.38 -8.37 -12.38
C LYS A 123 -13.42 -6.86 -12.10
N GLN A 124 -12.57 -6.34 -11.20
CA GLN A 124 -12.48 -4.89 -10.96
C GLN A 124 -11.58 -4.16 -11.97
N PHE A 125 -10.67 -4.87 -12.63
CA PHE A 125 -9.80 -4.26 -13.65
C PHE A 125 -10.34 -4.55 -15.07
N PRO A 126 -10.50 -3.52 -15.94
CA PRO A 126 -11.01 -3.71 -17.30
C PRO A 126 -10.19 -4.73 -18.11
N GLY A 127 -10.88 -5.68 -18.75
CA GLY A 127 -10.24 -6.66 -19.63
C GLY A 127 -9.50 -7.80 -18.92
N ARG A 128 -9.58 -7.93 -17.59
CA ARG A 128 -9.05 -9.09 -16.86
C ARG A 128 -10.00 -9.63 -15.80
N HIS A 129 -9.99 -10.95 -15.63
CA HIS A 129 -10.70 -11.59 -14.52
C HIS A 129 -10.04 -11.27 -13.17
N LEU A 130 -8.71 -11.23 -13.16
CA LEU A 130 -7.91 -10.92 -11.99
C LEU A 130 -6.62 -10.22 -12.40
N TYR A 131 -6.17 -9.29 -11.57
CA TYR A 131 -4.95 -8.53 -11.81
C TYR A 131 -4.39 -8.05 -10.47
N ALA A 132 -3.10 -8.26 -10.25
CA ALA A 132 -2.45 -7.78 -9.03
C ALA A 132 -0.94 -7.53 -9.26
N PRO A 133 -0.55 -6.42 -9.92
CA PRO A 133 0.85 -6.13 -10.15
C PRO A 133 1.57 -5.83 -8.83
N TYR A 134 2.71 -6.47 -8.65
CA TYR A 134 3.61 -6.28 -7.52
C TYR A 134 5.01 -5.93 -8.03
N ALA A 135 5.38 -4.67 -7.86
CA ALA A 135 6.71 -4.17 -8.16
C ALA A 135 7.62 -4.32 -6.93
N TYR A 136 8.86 -4.76 -7.10
CA TYR A 136 9.80 -4.93 -5.99
C TYR A 136 11.27 -4.88 -6.41
N ARG A 137 12.14 -4.74 -5.41
CA ARG A 137 13.58 -4.95 -5.50
C ARG A 137 14.04 -5.86 -4.36
N ARG A 138 15.16 -6.56 -4.50
CA ARG A 138 15.63 -7.52 -3.49
C ARG A 138 16.45 -6.83 -2.40
N HIS A 139 17.23 -5.82 -2.79
CA HIS A 139 18.04 -5.04 -1.87
C HIS A 139 17.81 -3.53 -2.03
N ARG A 140 18.08 -2.79 -0.97
CA ARG A 140 17.78 -1.34 -0.87
C ARG A 140 18.45 -0.50 -1.97
N ASN A 141 19.66 -0.86 -2.37
CA ASN A 141 20.49 -0.08 -3.31
C ASN A 141 20.60 -0.72 -4.70
N GLU A 142 19.68 -1.61 -5.06
CA GLU A 142 19.62 -2.18 -6.40
C GLU A 142 18.98 -1.23 -7.40
N ARG A 143 19.54 -1.20 -8.61
CA ARG A 143 18.96 -0.54 -9.80
C ARG A 143 18.06 -1.46 -10.61
N ARG A 144 18.02 -2.75 -10.26
CA ARG A 144 17.20 -3.75 -10.93
C ARG A 144 15.88 -3.87 -10.20
N PHE A 145 14.80 -3.61 -10.91
CA PHE A 145 13.43 -3.74 -10.42
C PHE A 145 12.76 -4.92 -11.10
N TYR A 146 11.85 -5.55 -10.38
CA TYR A 146 11.07 -6.69 -10.84
C TYR A 146 9.60 -6.35 -10.69
N VAL A 147 8.79 -6.90 -11.57
CA VAL A 147 7.33 -6.77 -11.51
C VAL A 147 6.74 -8.12 -11.81
N ASP A 148 5.92 -8.61 -10.89
CA ASP A 148 5.21 -9.87 -11.04
C ASP A 148 3.70 -9.62 -10.88
N ASP A 149 2.87 -10.33 -11.64
CA ASP A 149 1.41 -10.32 -11.45
C ASP A 149 1.03 -11.42 -10.46
N MET A 150 0.68 -11.02 -9.24
CA MET A 150 0.30 -11.91 -8.14
C MET A 150 -0.96 -12.71 -8.44
N ALA A 151 -1.78 -12.29 -9.43
CA ALA A 151 -2.90 -13.09 -9.92
C ALA A 151 -2.44 -14.42 -10.57
N ARG A 152 -1.23 -14.45 -11.14
CA ARG A 152 -0.66 -15.65 -11.79
C ARG A 152 -0.02 -16.61 -10.79
N PHE A 153 0.34 -16.11 -9.60
CA PHE A 153 1.02 -16.91 -8.60
C PHE A 153 0.01 -17.80 -7.85
N ARG A 154 0.19 -19.12 -7.96
CA ARG A 154 -0.62 -20.14 -7.25
C ARG A 154 -2.14 -19.95 -7.39
N GLY A 155 -2.62 -19.53 -8.56
CA GLY A 155 -4.05 -19.45 -8.85
C GLY A 155 -4.81 -18.44 -8.00
N ALA A 156 -4.36 -17.18 -7.97
CA ALA A 156 -5.00 -16.10 -7.20
C ALA A 156 -4.94 -16.25 -5.67
N ALA A 157 -3.89 -16.89 -5.14
CA ALA A 157 -3.74 -17.15 -3.71
C ALA A 157 -3.95 -15.90 -2.84
N TYR A 158 -3.54 -14.72 -3.32
CA TYR A 158 -3.68 -13.46 -2.57
C TYR A 158 -5.12 -13.13 -2.19
N LEU A 159 -6.14 -13.61 -2.92
CA LEU A 159 -7.54 -13.38 -2.57
C LEU A 159 -7.95 -14.12 -1.28
N GLN A 160 -7.27 -15.21 -0.96
CA GLN A 160 -7.50 -16.03 0.24
C GLN A 160 -6.59 -15.63 1.40
N GLU A 161 -5.59 -14.78 1.15
CA GLU A 161 -4.65 -14.35 2.17
C GLU A 161 -5.31 -13.36 3.14
N GLY A 162 -5.01 -13.54 4.43
CA GLY A 162 -5.59 -12.73 5.50
C GLY A 162 -5.29 -11.23 5.36
N PHE A 163 -4.14 -10.88 4.78
CA PHE A 163 -3.78 -9.47 4.55
C PHE A 163 -4.74 -8.79 3.57
N PHE A 164 -5.18 -9.48 2.52
CA PHE A 164 -6.05 -8.90 1.50
C PHE A 164 -7.46 -8.66 2.05
N ALA A 165 -7.98 -9.60 2.84
CA ALA A 165 -9.22 -9.42 3.57
C ALA A 165 -9.15 -8.19 4.51
N GLN A 166 -8.06 -8.05 5.26
CA GLN A 166 -7.86 -6.88 6.14
C GLN A 166 -7.79 -5.56 5.36
N LEU A 167 -7.09 -5.53 4.23
CA LEU A 167 -7.02 -4.34 3.36
C LEU A 167 -8.41 -3.92 2.87
N LYS A 168 -9.24 -4.89 2.43
CA LYS A 168 -10.61 -4.61 2.00
C LYS A 168 -11.47 -4.05 3.12
N THR A 169 -11.42 -4.66 4.30
CA THR A 169 -12.17 -4.14 5.47
C THR A 169 -11.73 -2.73 5.85
N ARG A 170 -10.42 -2.45 5.84
CA ARG A 170 -9.89 -1.12 6.15
C ARG A 170 -10.32 -0.09 5.10
N TRP A 171 -10.26 -0.43 3.82
CA TRP A 171 -10.69 0.46 2.75
C TRP A 171 -12.19 0.78 2.85
N ALA A 172 -13.03 -0.24 3.10
CA ALA A 172 -14.47 -0.07 3.25
C ALA A 172 -14.86 0.71 4.52
N ALA A 173 -14.09 0.56 5.60
CA ALA A 173 -14.33 1.26 6.88
C ALA A 173 -13.76 2.69 6.89
N ASN A 174 -12.99 3.09 5.89
CA ASN A 174 -12.40 4.42 5.80
C ASN A 174 -13.44 5.41 5.24
N LEU A 175 -14.43 5.73 6.08
CA LEU A 175 -15.49 6.71 5.79
C LEU A 175 -15.12 8.13 6.27
N ASP A 176 -13.94 8.29 6.88
CA ASP A 176 -13.51 9.57 7.47
C ASP A 176 -13.04 10.59 6.40
N ASP A 177 -13.18 11.87 6.78
CA ASP A 177 -13.00 13.04 5.94
C ASP A 177 -11.69 13.09 5.12
N LEU A 178 -11.80 13.67 3.93
CA LEU A 178 -10.69 13.87 2.99
C LEU A 178 -9.67 14.88 3.55
N VAL A 179 -8.62 14.40 4.21
CA VAL A 179 -7.53 15.28 4.68
C VAL A 179 -6.67 15.73 3.49
N THR A 180 -6.62 17.04 3.25
CA THR A 180 -5.79 17.63 2.18
C THR A 180 -4.34 17.72 2.64
N TYR A 181 -3.41 17.16 1.85
CA TYR A 181 -1.98 17.17 2.16
C TYR A 181 -1.15 17.83 1.07
N THR A 182 -0.47 18.93 1.42
CA THR A 182 0.50 19.58 0.53
C THR A 182 1.88 18.97 0.76
N THR A 183 2.30 18.03 -0.08
CA THR A 183 3.67 17.51 -0.04
C THR A 183 4.61 18.41 -0.85
N LYS A 184 5.64 18.97 -0.21
CA LYS A 184 6.74 19.60 -0.94
C LYS A 184 7.63 18.51 -1.52
N ILE A 185 7.47 18.22 -2.81
CA ILE A 185 8.38 17.34 -3.53
C ILE A 185 9.74 18.04 -3.58
N ARG A 186 10.74 17.51 -2.88
CA ARG A 186 12.13 17.94 -3.02
C ARG A 186 12.75 17.12 -4.15
N ILE A 187 12.73 17.67 -5.36
CA ILE A 187 13.56 17.18 -6.46
C ILE A 187 14.98 17.69 -6.16
N ARG A 188 15.96 16.78 -6.14
CA ARG A 188 17.39 17.09 -6.11
C ARG A 188 17.98 16.84 -7.48
#